data_AF-X1LD44-F1
#
_entry.id   AF-X1LD44-F1
#
_cell.length_a   1.000
_cell.length_b   1.000
_cell.length_c   1.000
_cell.angle_alpha   90.00
_cell.angle_beta   90.00
_cell.angle_gamma   90.00
#
_symmetry.space_group_name_H-M   'P 1'
#
loop_
_entity.id
_entity.type
_entity.pdbx_description
1 polymer ?
#
loop_
_entity_poly.entity_id
_entity_poly.type
_entity_poly.pdbx_seq_one_letter_code
_entity_poly.pdbx_strand_id
1 'polypeptide(L)'
;MIGLSDKAARTRLALHLTKVYIDALDYLVAEGIYMERTAVIRGALRRLFRHHGIESFSKESEADAPSEQLILIGTGSRGSGEDT
;
A
#
# COMPACT_ATOMS: atom_id res chain seq x y z
N MET A 1 1.32 -24.75 15.70
CA MET A 1 0.50 -23.52 15.66
C MET A 1 1.45 -22.35 15.43
N ILE A 2 1.34 -21.64 14.32
CA ILE A 2 2.05 -20.37 14.11
C ILE A 2 0.99 -19.29 14.12
N GLY A 3 0.80 -18.68 15.28
CA GLY A 3 0.09 -17.41 15.40
C GLY A 3 1.08 -16.30 15.08
N LEU A 4 1.02 -15.76 13.86
CA LEU A 4 1.75 -14.54 13.51
C LEU A 4 0.72 -13.48 13.12
N SER A 5 0.29 -12.71 14.11
CA SER A 5 -0.37 -11.43 13.89
C SER A 5 0.69 -10.42 13.44
N ASP A 6 1.15 -10.56 12.19
CA ASP A 6 2.13 -9.66 11.59
C ASP A 6 1.39 -8.53 10.87
N LYS A 7 1.12 -7.46 11.62
CA LYS A 7 0.49 -6.25 11.09
C LYS A 7 1.52 -5.57 10.17
N ALA A 8 1.50 -5.95 8.89
CA ALA A 8 2.21 -5.29 7.78
C ALA A 8 3.71 -5.00 8.01
N ALA A 9 4.49 -5.96 8.52
CA ALA A 9 5.94 -5.83 8.50
C ALA A 9 6.46 -5.79 7.04
N ARG A 10 6.77 -4.59 6.54
CA ARG A 10 7.38 -4.40 5.22
C ARG A 10 8.85 -4.78 5.30
N THR A 11 9.21 -5.93 4.76
CA THR A 11 10.61 -6.35 4.62
C THR A 11 11.23 -5.80 3.33
N ARG A 12 12.46 -5.26 3.43
CA ARG A 12 13.26 -4.89 2.27
C ARG A 12 14.06 -6.08 1.79
N LEU A 13 13.92 -6.42 0.51
CA LEU A 13 14.70 -7.45 -0.15
C LEU A 13 15.63 -6.80 -1.19
N ALA A 14 16.88 -7.23 -1.24
CA ALA A 14 17.82 -6.92 -2.31
C ALA A 14 17.91 -8.12 -3.25
N LEU A 15 17.75 -7.89 -4.55
CA LEU A 15 17.78 -8.94 -5.57
C LEU A 15 18.93 -8.68 -6.53
N HIS A 16 19.67 -9.75 -6.85
CA HIS A 16 20.65 -9.74 -7.92
C HIS A 16 20.01 -10.35 -9.17
N LEU A 17 19.91 -9.56 -10.23
CA LEU A 17 19.34 -9.97 -11.52
C LEU A 17 20.37 -9.72 -12.63
N THR A 18 20.25 -10.48 -13.72
CA THR A 18 21.05 -10.21 -14.92
C THR A 18 20.61 -8.90 -15.56
N LYS A 19 21.53 -8.25 -16.28
CA LYS A 19 21.30 -6.94 -16.90
C LYS A 19 20.07 -6.94 -17.82
N VAL A 20 19.87 -8.01 -18.59
CA VAL A 20 18.72 -8.16 -19.51
C VAL A 20 17.37 -7.98 -18.79
N TYR A 21 17.25 -8.49 -17.55
CA TYR A 21 16.02 -8.31 -16.78
C TYR A 21 15.88 -6.88 -16.24
N ILE A 22 16.97 -6.25 -15.84
CA ILE A 22 16.95 -4.84 -15.41
C ILE A 22 16.51 -3.95 -16.58
N ASP A 23 17.07 -4.16 -17.76
CA ASP A 23 16.74 -3.39 -18.97
C ASP A 23 15.26 -3.58 -19.36
N ALA A 24 14.72 -4.81 -19.23
CA ALA A 24 13.30 -5.07 -19.46
C ALA A 24 12.39 -4.39 -18.42
N LEU A 25 12.78 -4.38 -17.14
CA LEU A 25 12.06 -3.64 -16.09
C LEU A 25 12.07 -2.14 -16.36
N ASP A 26 13.20 -1.60 -16.82
CA ASP A 26 13.33 -0.20 -17.20
C ASP A 26 12.47 0.17 -18.39
N TYR A 27 12.41 -0.70 -19.40
CA TYR A 27 11.54 -0.50 -20.55
C TYR A 27 10.07 -0.38 -20.12
N LEU A 28 9.60 -1.24 -19.22
CA LEU A 28 8.22 -1.17 -18.71
C LEU A 28 7.91 0.11 -17.93
N VAL A 29 8.92 0.71 -17.29
CA VAL A 29 8.78 2.00 -16.61
C VAL A 29 8.84 3.16 -17.61
N ALA A 30 9.72 3.09 -18.59
CA ALA A 30 9.88 4.10 -19.62
C ALA A 30 8.62 4.26 -20.49
N GLU A 31 7.93 3.16 -20.79
CA GLU A 31 6.65 3.15 -21.51
C GLU A 31 5.47 3.63 -20.63
N GLY A 32 5.71 3.95 -19.36
CA GLY A 32 4.67 4.42 -18.43
C GLY A 32 3.69 3.33 -17.99
N ILE A 33 3.95 2.06 -18.32
CA ILE A 33 3.10 0.91 -17.93
C ILE A 33 3.14 0.72 -16.41
N TYR A 34 4.30 0.99 -15.80
CA TYR A 34 4.50 1.00 -14.36
C TYR A 34 5.24 2.25 -13.91
N MET A 35 4.92 2.75 -12.71
CA MET A 35 5.57 3.94 -12.14
C MET A 35 6.99 3.65 -11.64
N GLU A 36 7.25 2.42 -11.20
CA GLU A 36 8.53 2.01 -10.64
C GLU A 36 8.79 0.51 -10.85
N ARG A 37 10.06 0.11 -10.87
CA ARG A 37 10.48 -1.31 -10.99
C ARG A 37 9.86 -2.17 -9.89
N THR A 38 9.74 -1.64 -8.68
CA THR A 38 9.15 -2.34 -7.52
C THR A 38 7.69 -2.72 -7.76
N ALA A 39 6.92 -1.88 -8.47
CA ALA A 39 5.54 -2.18 -8.82
C ALA A 39 5.44 -3.35 -9.81
N VAL A 40 6.37 -3.42 -10.78
CA VAL A 40 6.47 -4.55 -11.72
C VAL A 40 6.72 -5.85 -10.97
N ILE A 41 7.71 -5.87 -10.07
CA ILE A 41 8.10 -7.06 -9.30
C ILE A 41 6.95 -7.52 -8.40
N ARG A 42 6.29 -6.59 -7.68
CA ARG A 42 5.13 -6.92 -6.85
C ARG A 42 3.98 -7.50 -7.68
N GLY A 43 3.71 -6.92 -8.86
CA GLY A 43 2.70 -7.40 -9.79
C GLY A 43 2.99 -8.81 -10.30
N ALA A 44 4.25 -9.07 -10.68
CA ALA A 44 4.70 -10.39 -11.13
C ALA A 44 4.58 -11.44 -10.02
N LEU A 45 5.03 -11.13 -8.80
CA LEU A 45 4.91 -12.03 -7.65
C LEU A 45 3.46 -12.35 -7.33
N ARG A 46 2.55 -11.37 -7.37
CA ARG A 46 1.12 -11.60 -7.16
C ARG A 46 0.54 -12.57 -8.19
N ARG A 47 0.92 -12.43 -9.47
CA ARG A 47 0.49 -13.35 -10.54
C ARG A 47 1.06 -14.75 -10.33
N LEU A 48 2.33 -14.85 -9.94
CA LEU A 48 3.00 -16.11 -9.65
C LEU A 48 2.32 -16.84 -8.48
N PHE A 49 2.08 -16.16 -7.36
CA PHE A 49 1.40 -16.76 -6.21
C PHE A 49 -0.01 -17.22 -6.54
N ARG A 50 -0.77 -16.40 -7.29
CA ARG A 50 -2.09 -16.80 -7.78
C ARG A 50 -2.03 -18.04 -8.67
N HIS A 51 -1.04 -18.14 -9.55
CA HIS A 51 -0.86 -19.30 -10.41
C HIS A 51 -0.62 -20.59 -9.59
N HIS A 52 0.05 -20.48 -8.44
CA HIS A 52 0.28 -21.59 -7.52
C HIS A 52 -0.80 -21.78 -6.45
N GLY A 53 -1.93 -21.06 -6.52
CA GLY A 53 -3.01 -21.15 -5.53
C GLY A 53 -2.63 -20.59 -4.15
N ILE A 54 -1.55 -19.81 -4.07
CA ILE A 54 -1.15 -19.10 -2.85
C ILE A 54 -1.96 -17.80 -2.80
N GLU A 55 -2.90 -17.74 -1.88
CA GLU A 55 -3.70 -16.56 -1.61
C GLU A 55 -2.81 -15.44 -1.04
N SER A 56 -2.29 -14.58 -1.92
CA SER A 56 -1.62 -13.34 -1.53
C SER A 56 -2.66 -12.28 -1.13
N PHE A 57 -3.51 -12.58 -0.14
CA PHE A 57 -4.43 -11.63 0.44
C PHE A 57 -3.73 -10.91 1.60
N SER A 58 -3.26 -9.70 1.34
CA SER A 58 -3.57 -8.63 2.29
C SER A 58 -5.05 -8.34 2.06
N LYS A 59 -5.91 -8.92 2.90
CA LYS A 59 -7.31 -8.52 2.99
C LYS A 59 -7.32 -7.01 3.22
N GLU A 60 -7.91 -6.26 2.28
CA GLU A 60 -8.34 -4.86 2.39
C GLU A 60 -7.49 -3.94 3.31
N SER A 61 -6.50 -3.26 2.72
CA SER A 61 -6.18 -1.90 3.17
C SER A 61 -7.03 -0.94 2.33
N GLU A 62 -8.32 -0.94 2.63
CA GLU A 62 -9.19 0.20 2.38
C GLU A 62 -8.68 1.35 3.26
N ALA A 63 -7.89 2.26 2.68
CA ALA A 63 -7.66 3.65 3.11
C ALA A 63 -6.53 4.28 2.28
N ASP A 64 -6.71 4.34 0.95
CA ASP A 64 -6.29 5.56 0.25
C ASP A 64 -7.43 6.55 0.50
N ALA A 65 -7.43 7.14 1.71
CA ALA A 65 -8.37 8.19 2.04
C ALA A 65 -7.98 9.42 1.21
N PRO A 66 -8.87 10.00 0.41
CA PRO A 66 -8.60 11.24 -0.29
C PRO A 66 -8.29 12.32 0.76
N SER A 67 -7.19 13.03 0.52
CA SER A 67 -6.80 14.24 1.24
C SER A 67 -7.96 15.22 1.29
N GLU A 68 -8.69 15.29 2.41
CA GLU A 68 -9.48 16.44 2.84
C GLU A 68 -10.05 16.17 4.24
N GLN A 69 -9.24 16.43 5.28
CA GLN A 69 -9.80 16.74 6.60
C GLN A 69 -9.73 18.25 6.80
N LEU A 70 -10.77 18.89 6.30
CA LEU A 70 -11.27 20.19 6.69
C LEU A 70 -11.46 20.22 8.22
N ILE A 71 -10.52 20.79 8.97
CA ILE A 71 -10.75 21.08 10.39
C ILE A 71 -11.62 22.33 10.46
N LEU A 72 -12.94 22.14 10.47
CA LEU A 72 -13.90 23.16 10.87
C LEU A 72 -14.48 22.76 12.24
N ILE A 73 -13.82 23.19 13.30
CA ILE A 73 -14.33 23.14 14.68
C ILE A 73 -13.96 24.50 15.29
N GLY A 74 -14.86 25.32 15.86
CA GLY A 74 -16.24 25.07 16.22
C GLY A 74 -17.10 26.32 16.09
N THR A 75 -18.33 26.07 15.66
CA THR A 75 -19.47 26.94 15.88
C THR A 75 -19.69 27.10 17.38
N GLY A 76 -19.78 28.34 17.86
CA GLY A 76 -20.27 28.64 19.20
C GLY A 76 -21.77 28.35 19.36
N SER A 77 -22.19 28.24 20.62
CA SER A 77 -23.44 28.75 21.21
C SER A 77 -24.07 27.81 22.25
N ARG A 78 -24.65 28.47 23.28
CA ARG A 78 -25.55 28.00 24.38
C ARG A 78 -24.88 27.31 25.57
N GLY A 79 -25.14 27.68 26.83
CA GLY A 79 -26.04 28.64 27.48
C GLY A 79 -25.81 28.50 29.00
N SER A 80 -25.72 29.60 29.76
CA SER A 80 -26.78 30.18 30.60
C SER A 80 -27.18 29.36 31.85
N GLY A 81 -27.00 29.99 33.02
CA GLY A 81 -27.56 29.68 34.35
C GLY A 81 -26.70 28.74 35.19
N GLU A 82 -26.59 28.83 36.51
CA GLU A 82 -26.99 29.77 37.57
C GLU A 82 -26.36 29.21 38.87
N ASP A 83 -26.31 30.01 39.93
CA ASP A 83 -26.03 29.63 41.34
C ASP A 83 -24.61 29.15 41.73
N THR A 84 -23.83 30.03 42.34
CA THR A 84 -23.63 30.12 43.82
C THR A 84 -22.82 31.38 44.15
#